data_AF-A0A345UHB7-F1
#
_entry.id   AF-A0A345UHB7-F1
#
_cell.length_a   1.000
_cell.length_b   1.000
_cell.length_c   1.000
_cell.angle_alpha   90.00
_cell.angle_beta   90.00
_cell.angle_gamma   90.00
#
_symmetry.space_group_name_H-M   'P 1'
#
loop_
_entity.id
_entity.type
_entity.pdbx_description
1 polymer ?
#
loop_
_entity_poly.entity_id
_entity_poly.type
_entity_poly.pdbx_seq_one_letter_code
_entity_poly.pdbx_strand_id
1 'polypeptide(L)'
;MSDQAGQTGDVRDVLIIRSLQKWEIGISAKNNHRAVKHSRLSLNIDFGEKWLGVPCSQNYFDEIKPIFDMLGNLKASDKSTKWTSIENMHQVVYIPILNAFRKELLRLDKENPNIVAENLVQYLIGNEDFYKVIKGNKKVEIQAYNLSGTLNLQFENVKPKARIPKLKLPSRLIEIVYQDNSTTTLLVSLNEGWQISFRIHNASSRVEPSLKFDINLVSAPHTLFTNHIFIA
;
A
#
# COMPACT_ATOMS: atom_id res chain seq x y z
N MET A 1 11.36 15.99 3.58
CA MET A 1 9.97 16.12 4.08
C MET A 1 9.89 15.49 5.46
N SER A 2 9.18 16.10 6.41
CA SER A 2 9.00 15.51 7.73
C SER A 2 8.16 14.23 7.65
N ASP A 3 8.39 13.27 8.54
CA ASP A 3 7.70 11.98 8.62
C ASP A 3 6.15 12.07 8.70
N GLN A 4 5.59 13.27 8.87
CA GLN A 4 4.15 13.51 8.93
C GLN A 4 3.47 13.54 7.54
N ALA A 5 4.09 14.11 6.51
CA ALA A 5 3.46 14.19 5.18
C ALA A 5 3.39 12.82 4.47
N GLY A 6 4.37 11.95 4.72
CA GLY A 6 4.31 10.55 4.30
C GLY A 6 3.17 9.76 4.96
N GLN A 7 2.69 10.20 6.13
CA GLN A 7 1.53 9.59 6.79
C GLN A 7 0.21 9.96 6.10
N THR A 8 0.12 11.14 5.50
CA THR A 8 -1.08 11.64 4.81
C THR A 8 -1.19 11.17 3.35
N GLY A 9 -0.19 10.46 2.81
CA GLY A 9 -0.22 9.87 1.47
C GLY A 9 0.66 10.54 0.42
N ASP A 10 1.38 11.61 0.77
CA ASP A 10 2.35 12.22 -0.13
C ASP A 10 3.67 11.43 -0.11
N VAL A 11 3.96 10.75 -1.22
CA VAL A 11 5.13 9.88 -1.39
C VAL A 11 6.32 10.57 -2.07
N ARG A 12 6.18 11.86 -2.37
CA ARG A 12 7.16 12.65 -3.14
C ARG A 12 8.29 13.07 -2.20
N ASP A 13 9.53 12.97 -2.67
CA ASP A 13 10.73 13.39 -1.94
C ASP A 13 11.17 14.81 -2.37
N VAL A 14 10.91 15.16 -3.63
CA VAL A 14 11.20 16.47 -4.24
C VAL A 14 9.95 16.97 -4.96
N LEU A 15 9.65 18.26 -4.81
CA LEU A 15 8.60 18.96 -5.55
C LEU A 15 9.22 20.01 -6.46
N ILE A 16 8.79 20.01 -7.72
CA ILE A 16 9.11 21.05 -8.69
C ILE A 16 7.82 21.81 -8.95
N ILE A 17 7.76 23.06 -8.50
CA ILE A 17 6.56 23.89 -8.57
C ILE A 17 6.75 25.00 -9.59
N ARG A 18 5.75 25.19 -10.43
CA ARG A 18 5.62 26.37 -11.30
C ARG A 18 4.47 27.23 -10.79
N SER A 19 4.80 28.24 -9.99
CA SER A 19 3.84 29.08 -9.27
C SER A 19 2.80 29.76 -10.16
N LEU A 20 3.19 30.21 -11.36
CA LEU A 20 2.30 30.89 -12.31
C LEU A 20 1.08 30.03 -12.70
N GLN A 21 1.25 28.70 -12.76
CA GLN A 21 0.19 27.77 -13.16
C GLN A 21 -0.40 26.99 -11.98
N LYS A 22 0.13 27.19 -10.77
CA LYS A 22 -0.10 26.30 -9.61
C LYS A 22 0.07 24.83 -10.00
N TRP A 23 1.08 24.57 -10.82
CA TRP A 23 1.38 23.25 -11.34
C TRP A 23 2.61 22.69 -10.64
N GLU A 24 2.56 21.41 -10.29
CA GLU A 24 3.65 20.74 -9.61
C GLU A 24 3.95 19.37 -10.19
N ILE A 25 5.21 18.97 -10.08
CA ILE A 25 5.66 17.61 -10.35
C ILE A 25 6.33 17.07 -9.09
N GLY A 26 5.88 15.91 -8.65
CA GLY A 26 6.56 15.11 -7.65
C GLY A 26 7.66 14.22 -8.20
N ILE A 27 8.75 14.06 -7.44
CA ILE A 27 9.73 13.00 -7.64
C ILE A 27 9.85 12.20 -6.35
N SER A 28 9.62 10.89 -6.42
CA SER A 28 9.88 9.93 -5.34
C SER A 28 11.14 9.14 -5.68
N ALA A 29 12.22 9.35 -4.93
CA ALA A 29 13.53 8.74 -5.17
C ALA A 29 13.72 7.50 -4.30
N LYS A 30 14.00 6.34 -4.92
CA LYS A 30 14.14 5.05 -4.25
C LYS A 30 15.42 4.35 -4.68
N ASN A 31 16.04 3.61 -3.76
CA ASN A 31 17.20 2.76 -4.03
C ASN A 31 16.77 1.28 -3.92
N ASN A 32 16.68 0.57 -5.05
CA ASN A 32 16.24 -0.82 -5.12
C ASN A 32 14.91 -1.15 -4.39
N HIS A 33 14.07 -0.15 -4.09
CA HIS A 33 12.89 -0.31 -3.24
C HIS A 33 11.59 -0.13 -4.03
N ARG A 34 10.82 -1.22 -4.13
CA ARG A 34 9.51 -1.24 -4.80
C ARG A 34 8.33 -1.16 -3.84
N ALA A 35 8.55 -1.41 -2.55
CA ALA A 35 7.48 -1.43 -1.57
C ALA A 35 6.74 -0.08 -1.51
N VAL A 36 5.48 -0.18 -1.13
CA VAL A 36 4.54 0.93 -1.03
C VAL A 36 4.33 1.26 0.45
N LYS A 37 3.29 2.02 0.80
CA LYS A 37 3.03 2.37 2.21
C LYS A 37 2.95 1.11 3.08
N HIS A 38 3.71 1.08 4.18
CA HIS A 38 3.71 -0.04 5.12
C HIS A 38 2.64 0.16 6.20
N SER A 39 1.53 -0.56 6.09
CA SER A 39 0.41 -0.45 7.02
C SER A 39 0.48 -1.44 8.18
N ARG A 40 -0.34 -1.19 9.21
CA ARG A 40 -0.45 -2.06 10.39
C ARG A 40 -1.90 -2.43 10.68
N LEU A 41 -2.09 -3.62 11.22
CA LEU A 41 -3.34 -4.08 11.82
C LEU A 41 -3.17 -4.18 13.35
N SER A 42 -4.17 -3.73 14.09
CA SER A 42 -4.29 -3.88 15.55
C SER A 42 -5.72 -3.56 15.97
N LEU A 43 -6.08 -3.83 17.22
CA LEU A 43 -7.39 -3.43 17.76
C LEU A 43 -7.65 -1.92 17.78
N ASN A 44 -6.58 -1.11 17.76
CA ASN A 44 -6.68 0.35 17.81
C ASN A 44 -6.54 1.01 16.43
N ILE A 45 -6.48 0.21 15.35
CA ILE A 45 -6.37 0.73 13.99
C ILE A 45 -7.53 0.17 13.18
N ASP A 46 -8.48 1.03 12.87
CA ASP A 46 -9.48 0.78 11.84
C ASP A 46 -8.83 0.98 10.47
N PHE A 47 -8.55 -0.12 9.76
CA PHE A 47 -7.95 -0.03 8.43
C PHE A 47 -8.95 0.48 7.39
N GLY A 48 -10.24 0.19 7.57
CA GLY A 48 -11.28 0.66 6.68
C GLY A 48 -11.35 2.18 6.72
N GLU A 49 -11.48 2.75 7.91
CA GLU A 49 -11.52 4.20 8.09
C GLU A 49 -10.21 4.83 7.59
N LYS A 50 -9.07 4.31 8.05
CA LYS A 50 -7.76 4.94 7.82
C LYS A 50 -7.26 4.82 6.38
N TRP A 51 -7.57 3.72 5.68
CA TRP A 51 -7.04 3.45 4.33
C TRP A 51 -8.09 3.69 3.26
N LEU A 52 -9.37 3.44 3.58
CA LEU A 52 -10.45 3.38 2.60
C LEU A 52 -11.48 4.50 2.81
N GLY A 53 -11.43 5.23 3.94
CA GLY A 53 -12.43 6.23 4.31
C GLY A 53 -13.80 5.63 4.65
N VAL A 54 -13.86 4.32 4.93
CA VAL A 54 -15.10 3.62 5.30
C VAL A 54 -14.80 2.67 6.47
N PRO A 55 -15.42 2.83 7.64
CA PRO A 55 -15.02 2.11 8.85
C PRO A 55 -15.25 0.61 8.74
N CYS A 56 -14.38 -0.16 9.40
CA CYS A 56 -14.54 -1.59 9.54
C CYS A 56 -15.79 -1.94 10.38
N SER A 57 -16.37 -3.11 10.11
CA SER A 57 -17.48 -3.64 10.88
C SER A 57 -17.05 -4.01 12.31
N GLN A 58 -18.01 -3.98 13.24
CA GLN A 58 -17.79 -4.52 14.58
C GLN A 58 -17.42 -6.02 14.53
N ASN A 59 -18.02 -6.77 13.60
CA ASN A 59 -17.69 -8.18 13.37
C ASN A 59 -16.21 -8.39 13.06
N TYR A 60 -15.59 -7.51 12.26
CA TYR A 60 -14.14 -7.59 12.00
C TYR A 60 -13.34 -7.44 13.29
N PHE A 61 -13.67 -6.44 14.12
CA PHE A 61 -12.99 -6.23 15.40
C PHE A 61 -13.19 -7.39 16.37
N ASP A 62 -14.41 -7.93 16.43
CA ASP A 62 -14.74 -9.09 17.27
C ASP A 62 -13.96 -10.35 16.84
N GLU A 63 -13.77 -10.55 15.52
CA GLU A 63 -12.98 -11.67 14.98
C GLU A 63 -11.48 -11.57 15.33
N ILE A 64 -10.89 -10.37 15.26
CA ILE A 64 -9.45 -10.19 15.53
C ILE A 64 -9.13 -10.03 17.02
N LYS A 65 -10.12 -9.65 17.85
CA LYS A 65 -9.92 -9.31 19.26
C LYS A 65 -9.30 -10.42 20.10
N PRO A 66 -9.77 -11.68 20.06
CA PRO A 66 -9.17 -12.74 20.85
C PRO A 66 -7.68 -12.92 20.55
N ILE A 67 -7.27 -12.70 19.29
CA ILE A 67 -5.90 -12.87 18.84
C ILE A 67 -5.04 -11.72 19.38
N PHE A 68 -5.48 -10.47 19.21
CA PHE A 68 -4.73 -9.31 19.70
C PHE A 68 -4.70 -9.21 21.22
N ASP A 69 -5.76 -9.65 21.92
CA ASP A 69 -5.78 -9.76 23.38
C ASP A 69 -4.75 -10.80 23.86
N MET A 70 -4.67 -11.95 23.20
CA MET A 70 -3.66 -12.98 23.50
C MET A 70 -2.23 -12.44 23.31
N LEU A 71 -1.96 -11.72 22.22
CA LEU A 71 -0.67 -11.05 22.01
C LEU A 71 -0.38 -9.97 23.07
N GLY A 72 -1.40 -9.21 23.47
CA GLY A 72 -1.33 -8.20 24.52
C GLY A 72 -0.98 -8.81 25.88
N ASN A 73 -1.65 -9.92 26.23
CA ASN A 73 -1.41 -10.66 27.47
C ASN A 73 0.01 -11.25 27.50
N LEU A 74 0.47 -11.89 26.41
CA LEU A 74 1.83 -12.41 26.31
C LEU A 74 2.88 -11.32 26.55
N LYS A 75 2.70 -10.14 25.92
CA LYS A 75 3.59 -8.99 26.11
C LYS A 75 3.53 -8.43 27.53
N ALA A 76 2.36 -8.42 28.16
CA ALA A 76 2.17 -7.94 29.52
C ALA A 76 2.79 -8.87 30.56
N SER A 77 2.68 -10.18 30.37
CA SER A 77 3.28 -11.21 31.22
C SER A 77 4.80 -11.21 31.13
N ASP A 78 5.36 -11.09 29.91
CA ASP A 78 6.79 -10.88 29.72
C ASP A 78 7.06 -10.04 28.44
N LYS A 79 7.65 -8.85 28.65
CA LYS A 79 8.07 -7.94 27.57
C LYS A 79 9.19 -8.51 26.69
N SER A 80 9.79 -9.63 27.06
CA SER A 80 10.84 -10.33 26.32
C SER A 80 10.34 -11.48 25.46
N THR A 81 9.06 -11.84 25.58
CA THR A 81 8.42 -12.91 24.80
C THR A 81 8.69 -12.73 23.31
N LYS A 82 9.26 -13.77 22.69
CA LYS A 82 9.59 -13.80 21.26
C LYS A 82 8.45 -14.40 20.47
N TRP A 83 8.30 -14.00 19.21
CA TRP A 83 7.33 -14.64 18.32
C TRP A 83 7.54 -16.14 18.17
N THR A 84 8.79 -16.60 18.26
CA THR A 84 9.17 -18.02 18.15
C THR A 84 8.71 -18.88 19.34
N SER A 85 8.26 -18.28 20.44
CA SER A 85 7.71 -19.04 21.58
C SER A 85 6.22 -19.33 21.43
N ILE A 86 5.55 -18.72 20.44
CA ILE A 86 4.15 -19.03 20.13
C ILE A 86 4.14 -20.27 19.24
N GLU A 87 3.66 -21.39 19.79
CA GLU A 87 3.51 -22.63 19.03
C GLU A 87 2.49 -22.44 17.89
N ASN A 88 2.82 -22.95 16.70
CA ASN A 88 1.99 -22.82 15.50
C ASN A 88 1.57 -21.36 15.21
N MET A 89 2.49 -20.42 15.42
CA MET A 89 2.23 -18.97 15.34
C MET A 89 1.47 -18.54 14.08
N HIS A 90 1.79 -19.12 12.91
CA HIS A 90 1.09 -18.75 11.67
C HIS A 90 -0.38 -19.16 11.72
N GLN A 91 -0.69 -20.33 12.26
CA GLN A 91 -2.02 -20.91 12.35
C GLN A 91 -2.88 -20.20 13.40
N VAL A 92 -2.28 -19.79 14.52
CA VAL A 92 -3.02 -19.18 15.63
C VAL A 92 -3.05 -17.64 15.56
N VAL A 93 -2.15 -17.02 14.80
CA VAL A 93 -2.08 -15.55 14.67
C VAL A 93 -2.31 -15.10 13.22
N TYR A 94 -1.42 -15.47 12.30
CA TYR A 94 -1.38 -14.85 10.97
C TYR A 94 -2.58 -15.23 10.10
N ILE A 95 -2.86 -16.52 9.95
CA ILE A 95 -3.93 -17.03 9.09
C ILE A 95 -5.30 -16.47 9.53
N PRO A 96 -5.68 -16.51 10.82
CA PRO A 96 -6.95 -15.93 11.25
C PRO A 96 -7.05 -14.41 11.01
N ILE A 97 -5.98 -13.65 11.27
CA ILE A 97 -5.98 -12.20 11.01
C ILE A 97 -6.08 -11.90 9.51
N LEU A 98 -5.34 -12.63 8.67
CA LEU A 98 -5.40 -12.49 7.21
C LEU A 98 -6.79 -12.86 6.68
N ASN A 99 -7.43 -13.89 7.23
CA ASN A 99 -8.78 -14.27 6.85
C ASN A 99 -9.82 -13.20 7.25
N ALA A 100 -9.71 -12.65 8.47
CA ALA A 100 -10.58 -11.56 8.92
C ALA A 100 -10.38 -10.29 8.07
N PHE A 101 -9.13 -9.90 7.79
CA PHE A 101 -8.79 -8.80 6.89
C PHE A 101 -9.35 -9.00 5.48
N ARG A 102 -9.13 -10.20 4.90
CA ARG A 102 -9.66 -10.57 3.57
C ARG A 102 -11.17 -10.46 3.51
N LYS A 103 -11.85 -11.05 4.50
CA LYS A 103 -13.32 -11.06 4.60
C LYS A 103 -13.86 -9.64 4.70
N GLU A 104 -13.27 -8.82 5.56
CA GLU A 104 -13.70 -7.45 5.77
C GLU A 104 -13.43 -6.57 4.55
N LEU A 105 -12.27 -6.68 3.90
CA LEU A 105 -11.96 -5.90 2.70
C LEU A 105 -12.91 -6.23 1.54
N LEU A 106 -13.27 -7.50 1.35
CA LEU A 106 -14.27 -7.91 0.35
C LEU A 106 -15.67 -7.39 0.69
N ARG A 107 -16.05 -7.37 1.97
CA ARG A 107 -17.34 -6.83 2.43
C ARG A 107 -17.42 -5.32 2.16
N LEU A 108 -16.37 -4.58 2.54
CA LEU A 108 -16.28 -3.14 2.33
C LEU A 108 -16.39 -2.79 0.84
N ASP A 109 -15.66 -3.48 -0.04
CA ASP A 109 -15.72 -3.24 -1.49
C ASP A 109 -17.09 -3.52 -2.08
N LYS A 110 -17.73 -4.60 -1.63
CA LYS A 110 -19.09 -4.96 -2.07
C LYS A 110 -20.13 -3.91 -1.66
N GLU A 111 -20.01 -3.34 -0.47
CA GLU A 111 -20.96 -2.35 0.06
C GLU A 111 -20.67 -0.92 -0.44
N ASN A 112 -19.45 -0.65 -0.90
CA ASN A 112 -18.98 0.69 -1.29
C ASN A 112 -18.32 0.65 -2.67
N PRO A 113 -19.09 0.32 -3.73
CA PRO A 113 -18.54 0.17 -5.08
C PRO A 113 -17.90 1.47 -5.57
N ASN A 114 -16.78 1.36 -6.29
CA ASN A 114 -15.95 2.46 -6.78
C ASN A 114 -15.20 3.28 -5.70
N ILE A 115 -15.46 3.05 -4.40
CA ILE A 115 -14.80 3.81 -3.33
C ILE A 115 -13.60 3.03 -2.80
N VAL A 116 -13.82 1.78 -2.38
CA VAL A 116 -12.81 1.00 -1.66
C VAL A 116 -11.60 0.66 -2.53
N ALA A 117 -11.83 0.15 -3.74
CA ALA A 117 -10.76 -0.18 -4.67
C ALA A 117 -9.88 1.05 -5.00
N GLU A 118 -10.51 2.18 -5.30
CA GLU A 118 -9.84 3.44 -5.65
C GLU A 118 -9.00 3.96 -4.47
N ASN A 119 -9.63 4.06 -3.30
CA ASN A 119 -8.99 4.57 -2.09
C ASN A 119 -7.84 3.68 -1.64
N LEU A 120 -7.97 2.36 -1.79
CA LEU A 120 -6.88 1.43 -1.47
C LEU A 120 -5.63 1.72 -2.31
N VAL A 121 -5.80 1.93 -3.62
CA VAL A 121 -4.67 2.27 -4.51
C VAL A 121 -4.10 3.64 -4.16
N GLN A 122 -4.93 4.66 -3.99
CA GLN A 122 -4.46 6.00 -3.63
C GLN A 122 -3.72 6.02 -2.28
N TYR A 123 -4.25 5.32 -1.28
CA TYR A 123 -3.63 5.24 0.04
C TYR A 123 -2.24 4.57 0.01
N LEU A 124 -2.10 3.50 -0.78
CA LEU A 124 -0.86 2.73 -0.85
C LEU A 124 0.19 3.35 -1.76
N ILE A 125 -0.23 3.80 -2.95
CA ILE A 125 0.67 4.25 -4.02
C ILE A 125 0.97 5.74 -3.90
N GLY A 126 -0.02 6.55 -3.53
CA GLY A 126 0.02 8.01 -3.48
C GLY A 126 -1.28 8.62 -4.00
N ASN A 127 -1.61 9.80 -3.53
CA ASN A 127 -2.79 10.58 -3.93
C ASN A 127 -2.47 11.74 -4.88
N GLU A 128 -1.19 11.96 -5.16
CA GLU A 128 -0.69 13.03 -6.03
C GLU A 128 0.01 12.46 -7.25
N ASP A 129 0.18 13.28 -8.29
CA ASP A 129 0.92 12.92 -9.49
C ASP A 129 2.44 13.02 -9.27
N PHE A 130 3.18 11.96 -9.62
CA PHE A 130 4.63 11.92 -9.42
C PHE A 130 5.39 10.97 -10.33
N TYR A 131 6.70 11.18 -10.43
CA TYR A 131 7.64 10.24 -11.00
C TYR A 131 8.33 9.43 -9.89
N LYS A 132 8.19 8.12 -9.93
CA LYS A 132 8.97 7.20 -9.08
C LYS A 132 10.28 6.90 -9.79
N VAL A 133 11.40 7.36 -9.23
CA VAL A 133 12.74 7.13 -9.75
C VAL A 133 13.42 6.07 -8.90
N ILE A 134 13.66 4.90 -9.49
CA ILE A 134 14.22 3.75 -8.82
C ILE A 134 15.64 3.54 -9.34
N LYS A 135 16.63 3.83 -8.50
CA LYS A 135 18.04 3.52 -8.79
C LYS A 135 18.28 2.03 -8.52
N GLY A 136 18.60 1.31 -9.59
CA GLY A 136 19.11 -0.04 -9.56
C GLY A 136 20.64 -0.09 -9.60
N ASN A 137 21.20 -1.30 -9.71
CA ASN A 137 22.65 -1.48 -9.80
C ASN A 137 23.22 -1.04 -11.17
N LYS A 138 22.53 -1.37 -12.26
CA LYS A 138 22.96 -1.09 -13.66
C LYS A 138 21.94 -0.30 -14.48
N LYS A 139 20.85 0.11 -13.83
CA LYS A 139 19.78 0.87 -14.49
C LYS A 139 19.09 1.80 -13.51
N VAL A 140 18.55 2.90 -14.02
CA VAL A 140 17.56 3.73 -13.35
C VAL A 140 16.23 3.53 -14.07
N GLU A 141 15.19 3.20 -13.31
CA GLU A 141 13.83 3.03 -13.81
C GLU A 141 12.98 4.23 -13.35
N ILE A 142 12.33 4.90 -14.30
CA ILE A 142 11.45 6.05 -14.04
C ILE A 142 10.03 5.64 -14.40
N GLN A 143 9.14 5.58 -13.41
CA GLN A 143 7.72 5.28 -13.59
C GLN A 143 6.90 6.55 -13.37
N ALA A 144 5.97 6.86 -14.27
CA ALA A 144 5.12 8.04 -14.16
C ALA A 144 3.73 7.68 -13.60
N TYR A 145 3.50 7.97 -12.32
CA TYR A 145 2.21 7.79 -11.67
C TYR A 145 1.37 9.05 -11.91
N ASN A 146 0.67 9.06 -13.05
CA ASN A 146 -0.23 10.14 -13.47
C ASN A 146 -1.68 9.81 -13.10
N LEU A 147 -1.99 9.83 -11.81
CA LEU A 147 -3.28 9.49 -11.22
C LEU A 147 -4.36 10.53 -11.51
N SER A 148 -4.00 11.82 -11.44
CA SER A 148 -4.90 12.96 -11.66
C SER A 148 -4.82 13.51 -13.09
N GLY A 149 -3.75 13.22 -13.82
CA GLY A 149 -3.60 13.59 -15.24
C GLY A 149 -2.81 14.88 -15.45
N THR A 150 -2.06 15.33 -14.45
CA THR A 150 -1.33 16.60 -14.45
C THR A 150 0.13 16.47 -14.85
N LEU A 151 0.68 15.25 -15.01
CA LEU A 151 2.05 15.10 -15.49
C LEU A 151 2.19 15.55 -16.95
N ASN A 152 3.23 16.34 -17.21
CA ASN A 152 3.60 16.89 -18.52
C ASN A 152 2.46 17.66 -19.23
N LEU A 153 1.72 18.48 -18.50
CA LEU A 153 0.76 19.40 -19.13
C LEU A 153 1.46 20.39 -20.07
N GLN A 154 0.77 20.77 -21.15
CA GLN A 154 1.19 21.83 -22.04
C GLN A 154 1.24 23.17 -21.29
N PHE A 155 2.19 24.03 -21.66
CA PHE A 155 2.25 25.40 -21.16
C PHE A 155 2.21 26.37 -22.32
N GLU A 156 1.16 27.19 -22.39
CA GLU A 156 0.91 28.10 -23.51
C GLU A 156 1.07 27.36 -24.85
N ASN A 157 2.02 27.80 -25.68
CA ASN A 157 2.31 27.21 -26.99
C ASN A 157 3.36 26.09 -26.94
N VAL A 158 3.92 25.79 -25.77
CA VAL A 158 4.95 24.77 -25.56
C VAL A 158 4.31 23.41 -25.24
N LYS A 159 4.26 22.54 -26.25
CA LYS A 159 3.76 21.16 -26.11
C LYS A 159 4.77 20.28 -25.35
N PRO A 160 4.31 19.30 -24.55
CA PRO A 160 5.19 18.36 -23.88
C PRO A 160 5.88 17.44 -24.89
N LYS A 161 7.15 17.11 -24.63
CA LYS A 161 7.93 16.17 -25.47
C LYS A 161 7.42 14.72 -25.39
N ALA A 162 6.79 14.36 -24.26
CA ALA A 162 6.18 13.06 -24.04
C ALA A 162 4.83 13.26 -23.36
N ARG A 163 3.79 12.63 -23.92
CA ARG A 163 2.47 12.57 -23.30
C ARG A 163 2.46 11.42 -22.28
N ILE A 164 2.14 11.74 -21.03
CA ILE A 164 2.00 10.74 -19.99
C ILE A 164 0.51 10.38 -19.90
N PRO A 165 0.11 9.13 -20.20
CA PRO A 165 -1.30 8.74 -20.08
C PRO A 165 -1.74 8.82 -18.62
N LYS A 166 -2.99 9.23 -18.39
CA LYS A 166 -3.61 9.14 -17.07
C LYS A 166 -3.79 7.65 -16.72
N LEU A 167 -3.34 7.25 -15.53
CA LEU A 167 -3.58 5.92 -15.01
C LEU A 167 -5.06 5.76 -14.66
N LYS A 168 -5.62 4.60 -15.01
CA LYS A 168 -6.97 4.25 -14.56
C LYS A 168 -6.89 3.66 -13.16
N LEU A 169 -7.55 4.30 -12.21
CA LEU A 169 -7.74 3.75 -10.87
C LEU A 169 -8.77 2.60 -10.95
N PRO A 170 -8.64 1.58 -10.09
CA PRO A 170 -9.59 0.48 -10.08
C PRO A 170 -10.91 0.92 -9.45
N SER A 171 -11.99 0.30 -9.89
CA SER A 171 -13.35 0.54 -9.37
C SER A 171 -13.88 -0.62 -8.53
N ARG A 172 -13.23 -1.78 -8.55
CA ARG A 172 -13.63 -2.96 -7.78
C ARG A 172 -12.46 -3.90 -7.51
N LEU A 173 -12.57 -4.68 -6.44
CA LEU A 173 -11.75 -5.86 -6.25
C LEU A 173 -12.21 -6.99 -7.19
N ILE A 174 -11.25 -7.76 -7.70
CA ILE A 174 -11.51 -8.99 -8.46
C ILE A 174 -11.45 -10.18 -7.51
N GLU A 175 -10.34 -10.31 -6.79
CA GLU A 175 -10.12 -11.38 -5.84
C GLU A 175 -9.07 -11.03 -4.80
N ILE A 176 -9.13 -11.74 -3.68
CA ILE A 176 -8.08 -11.77 -2.68
C ILE A 176 -7.78 -13.23 -2.42
N VAL A 177 -6.54 -13.66 -2.63
CA VAL A 177 -6.11 -15.06 -2.47
C VAL A 177 -4.80 -15.13 -1.70
N TYR A 178 -4.50 -16.27 -1.09
CA TYR A 178 -3.14 -16.49 -0.59
C TYR A 178 -2.20 -16.67 -1.78
N GLN A 179 -0.99 -16.13 -1.68
CA GLN A 179 0.08 -16.50 -2.60
C GLN A 179 0.38 -17.99 -2.44
N ASP A 180 0.71 -18.67 -3.55
CA ASP A 180 1.01 -20.11 -3.56
C ASP A 180 2.01 -20.50 -2.47
N ASN A 181 1.65 -21.55 -1.72
CA ASN A 181 2.42 -22.09 -0.59
C ASN A 181 2.75 -21.05 0.50
N SER A 182 2.00 -19.95 0.60
CA SER A 182 2.19 -18.91 1.61
C SER A 182 1.08 -18.93 2.66
N THR A 183 1.49 -18.80 3.92
CA THR A 183 0.59 -18.59 5.07
C THR A 183 0.67 -17.17 5.61
N THR A 184 1.42 -16.30 4.95
CA THR A 184 1.71 -14.93 5.41
C THR A 184 1.31 -13.86 4.42
N THR A 185 1.07 -14.23 3.15
CA THR A 185 0.95 -13.29 2.05
C THR A 185 -0.38 -13.45 1.32
N LEU A 186 -1.14 -12.37 1.23
CA LEU A 186 -2.31 -12.25 0.36
C LEU A 186 -1.95 -11.49 -0.92
N LEU A 187 -2.48 -11.93 -2.05
CA LEU A 187 -2.51 -11.20 -3.31
C LEU A 187 -3.90 -10.60 -3.48
N VAL A 188 -3.97 -9.27 -3.59
CA VAL A 188 -5.19 -8.51 -3.87
C VAL A 188 -5.14 -8.08 -5.33
N SER A 189 -6.03 -8.64 -6.15
CA SER A 189 -6.19 -8.29 -7.56
C SER A 189 -7.38 -7.34 -7.72
N LEU A 190 -7.17 -6.22 -8.40
CA LEU A 190 -8.20 -5.24 -8.74
C LEU A 190 -8.30 -5.09 -10.26
N ASN A 191 -9.40 -4.52 -10.76
CA ASN A 191 -9.51 -4.24 -12.18
C ASN A 191 -8.48 -3.19 -12.65
N GLU A 192 -8.42 -2.95 -13.96
CA GLU A 192 -7.42 -2.06 -14.58
C GLU A 192 -5.95 -2.50 -14.43
N GLY A 193 -5.70 -3.74 -14.00
CA GLY A 193 -4.35 -4.35 -13.98
C GLY A 193 -3.56 -4.12 -12.70
N TRP A 194 -4.20 -3.65 -11.63
CA TRP A 194 -3.58 -3.49 -10.32
C TRP A 194 -3.54 -4.82 -9.56
N GLN A 195 -2.35 -5.20 -9.08
CA GLN A 195 -2.20 -6.32 -8.15
C GLN A 195 -1.21 -5.95 -7.05
N ILE A 196 -1.58 -6.20 -5.81
CA ILE A 196 -0.83 -5.78 -4.62
C ILE A 196 -0.68 -6.98 -3.68
N SER A 197 0.56 -7.24 -3.24
CA SER A 197 0.83 -8.27 -2.24
C SER A 197 0.86 -7.66 -0.84
N PHE A 198 0.18 -8.30 0.11
CA PHE A 198 0.18 -7.95 1.53
C PHE A 198 0.79 -9.10 2.33
N ARG A 199 2.05 -8.95 2.72
CA ARG A 199 2.76 -9.95 3.53
C ARG A 199 2.84 -9.51 4.98
N ILE A 200 2.30 -10.28 5.91
CA ILE A 200 2.54 -10.04 7.33
C ILE A 200 4.01 -10.33 7.65
N HIS A 201 4.63 -9.39 8.36
CA HIS A 201 5.92 -9.60 9.01
C HIS A 201 5.93 -8.94 10.39
N ASN A 202 6.74 -9.48 11.28
CA ASN A 202 6.99 -8.89 12.58
C ASN A 202 8.18 -7.93 12.47
N ALA A 203 7.94 -6.64 12.72
CA ALA A 203 9.01 -5.64 12.73
C ALA A 203 9.96 -5.82 13.93
N SER A 204 9.47 -6.43 15.01
CA SER A 204 10.22 -6.75 16.23
C SER A 204 10.37 -8.26 16.35
N SER A 205 11.50 -8.72 16.92
CA SER A 205 11.65 -10.12 17.33
C SER A 205 10.79 -10.49 18.54
N ARG A 206 10.32 -9.47 19.28
CA ARG A 206 9.43 -9.60 20.44
C ARG A 206 7.97 -9.42 20.04
N VAL A 207 7.09 -10.11 20.76
CA VAL A 207 5.64 -10.06 20.55
C VAL A 207 5.13 -8.63 20.75
N GLU A 208 4.32 -8.19 19.79
CA GLU A 208 3.65 -6.90 19.79
C GLU A 208 2.17 -7.12 19.45
N PRO A 209 1.21 -6.43 20.12
CA PRO A 209 -0.21 -6.51 19.77
C PRO A 209 -0.53 -5.67 18.52
N SER A 210 0.35 -5.72 17.52
CA SER A 210 0.17 -5.13 16.20
C SER A 210 0.97 -5.92 15.17
N LEU A 211 0.38 -6.12 13.99
CA LEU A 211 1.04 -6.77 12.87
C LEU A 211 1.33 -5.75 11.77
N LYS A 212 2.49 -5.86 11.14
CA LYS A 212 2.90 -4.98 10.05
C LYS A 212 2.80 -5.71 8.72
N PHE A 213 2.29 -5.03 7.70
CA PHE A 213 2.38 -5.49 6.33
C PHE A 213 3.66 -4.97 5.65
N ASP A 214 4.33 -5.87 4.95
CA ASP A 214 5.22 -5.56 3.83
C ASP A 214 4.34 -5.59 2.59
N ILE A 215 4.14 -4.42 1.97
CA ILE A 215 3.19 -4.25 0.87
C ILE A 215 3.98 -3.91 -0.39
N ASN A 216 3.76 -4.70 -1.44
CA ASN A 216 4.44 -4.50 -2.73
C ASN A 216 3.42 -4.43 -3.87
N LEU A 217 3.69 -3.53 -4.81
CA LEU A 217 2.97 -3.48 -6.08
C LEU A 217 3.51 -4.59 -7.00
N VAL A 218 2.69 -5.62 -7.22
CA VAL A 218 3.04 -6.78 -8.06
C VAL A 218 2.83 -6.44 -9.54
N SER A 219 1.69 -5.81 -9.86
CA SER A 219 1.41 -5.29 -11.20
C SER A 219 0.69 -3.95 -11.13
N ALA A 220 0.90 -3.15 -12.16
CA ALA A 220 0.25 -1.86 -12.38
C ALA A 220 -0.43 -1.88 -13.77
N PRO A 221 -1.31 -0.92 -14.07
CA PRO A 221 -1.94 -0.81 -15.38
C PRO A 221 -0.91 -0.81 -16.50
N HIS A 222 -1.21 -1.46 -17.62
CA HIS A 222 -0.33 -1.49 -18.80
C HIS A 222 -0.06 -0.10 -19.39
N THR A 223 -0.88 0.89 -19.06
CA THR A 223 -0.67 2.29 -19.44
C THR A 223 0.37 3.00 -18.58
N LEU A 224 0.91 2.37 -17.53
CA LEU A 224 1.98 2.96 -16.72
C LEU A 224 3.21 3.22 -17.57
N PHE A 225 3.49 4.50 -17.80
CA PHE A 225 4.69 4.91 -18.51
C PHE A 225 5.92 4.55 -17.68
N THR A 226 6.85 3.82 -18.31
CA THR A 226 8.12 3.45 -17.72
C THR A 226 9.26 3.77 -18.68
N ASN A 227 10.30 4.44 -18.18
CA ASN A 227 11.54 4.68 -18.90
C ASN A 227 12.71 4.01 -18.17
N HIS A 228 13.68 3.49 -18.92
CA HIS A 228 14.87 2.86 -18.39
C HIS A 228 16.12 3.56 -18.93
N ILE A 229 16.98 3.98 -18.01
CA ILE A 229 18.30 4.53 -18.31
C ILE A 229 19.33 3.51 -17.83
N PHE A 230 20.12 2.95 -18.74
CA PHE A 230 21.21 2.05 -18.38
C PHE A 230 22.42 2.87 -17.94
N ILE A 231 23.03 2.47 -16.83
CA ILE A 231 24.22 3.11 -16.27
C ILE A 231 25.37 2.10 -16.29
N ALA A 232 26.56 2.57 -16.68
CA ALA A 232 27.77 1.77 -16.77
C ALA A 232 28.27 1.32 -15.39
#